data_AF-A0A4Z1BM61-F1
#
_entry.id   AF-A0A4Z1BM61-F1
#
_cell.length_a   1.000
_cell.length_b   1.000
_cell.length_c   1.000
_cell.angle_alpha   90.00
_cell.angle_beta   90.00
_cell.angle_gamma   90.00
#
_symmetry.space_group_name_H-M   'P 1'
#
loop_
_entity.id
_entity.type
_entity.pdbx_description
1 polymer ?
#
loop_
_entity_poly.entity_id
_entity_poly.type
_entity_poly.pdbx_seq_one_letter_code
_entity_poly.pdbx_strand_id
1 'polypeptide(L)'
;MIEVDTKTWSVHDPDRILEVALGKSHLSSGVEPREDLLFFEHKTKPISVDFGFYGNETTFNGEWVVYVINTSFEEPWSQPLERMASSSFLKAIENVQNTVAKYT
;
A
#
# COMPACT_ATOMS: atom_id res chain seq x y z
N MET A 1 -7.98 -9.60 0.35
CA MET A 1 -7.07 -10.20 1.35
C MET A 1 -5.67 -9.87 0.91
N ILE A 2 -4.84 -9.28 1.77
CA ILE A 2 -3.44 -8.94 1.43
C ILE A 2 -2.55 -9.99 2.09
N GLU A 3 -1.96 -10.87 1.29
CA GLU A 3 -0.92 -11.80 1.70
C GLU A 3 0.46 -11.19 1.39
N VAL A 4 1.27 -10.98 2.43
CA VAL A 4 2.60 -10.38 2.33
C VAL A 4 3.63 -11.33 2.94
N ASP A 5 4.72 -11.58 2.21
CA ASP A 5 5.88 -12.29 2.77
C ASP A 5 6.66 -11.36 3.70
N THR A 6 6.48 -11.56 4.99
CA THR A 6 7.16 -10.79 6.04
C THR A 6 8.66 -11.06 6.13
N LYS A 7 9.21 -12.05 5.40
CA LYS A 7 10.67 -12.20 5.26
C LYS A 7 11.24 -11.18 4.28
N THR A 8 10.48 -10.81 3.26
CA THR A 8 10.88 -9.87 2.21
C THR A 8 10.49 -8.44 2.55
N TRP A 9 9.33 -8.23 3.17
CA TRP A 9 8.76 -6.91 3.42
C TRP A 9 8.68 -6.60 4.91
N SER A 10 8.98 -5.35 5.27
CA SER A 10 8.55 -4.73 6.52
C SER A 10 7.22 -4.03 6.26
N VAL A 11 6.20 -4.32 7.06
CA VAL A 11 4.85 -3.76 6.90
C VAL A 11 4.61 -2.72 7.99
N HIS A 12 4.25 -1.51 7.57
CA HIS A 12 3.83 -0.42 8.44
C HIS A 12 2.34 -0.23 8.25
N ASP A 13 1.60 -0.51 9.32
CA ASP A 13 0.14 -0.46 9.37
C ASP A 13 -0.27 0.33 10.62
N PRO A 14 -0.30 1.67 10.54
CA PRO A 14 -0.54 2.54 11.68
C PRO A 14 -1.93 2.35 12.29
N ASP A 15 -2.91 2.06 11.43
CA ASP A 15 -4.32 1.91 11.79
C ASP A 15 -4.69 0.46 12.12
N ARG A 16 -3.72 -0.46 12.05
CA ARG A 16 -3.86 -1.90 12.34
C ARG A 16 -4.97 -2.54 11.50
N ILE A 17 -5.13 -2.08 10.26
CA ILE A 17 -6.16 -2.57 9.36
C ILE A 17 -5.85 -3.96 8.82
N LEU A 18 -4.59 -4.40 8.88
CA LEU A 18 -4.14 -5.74 8.58
C LEU A 18 -4.14 -6.58 9.86
N GLU A 19 -5.19 -7.36 10.05
CA GLU A 19 -5.16 -8.45 11.03
C GLU A 19 -4.30 -9.59 10.48
N VAL A 20 -3.06 -9.69 10.95
CA VAL A 20 -2.16 -10.81 10.63
C VAL A 20 -2.55 -12.03 11.48
N ALA A 21 -3.30 -12.96 10.88
CA ALA A 21 -3.60 -14.25 11.48
C ALA A 21 -2.95 -15.37 10.66
N LEU A 22 -2.09 -16.18 11.27
CA LEU A 22 -1.52 -17.39 10.67
C LEU A 22 -0.80 -17.18 9.32
N GLY A 23 -0.09 -16.06 9.14
CA GLY A 23 0.64 -15.75 7.90
C GLY A 23 -0.23 -15.22 6.76
N LYS A 24 -1.49 -14.86 7.03
CA LYS A 24 -2.42 -14.19 6.10
C LYS A 24 -2.96 -12.91 6.74
N SER A 25 -3.12 -11.83 5.97
CA SER A 25 -3.62 -10.56 6.49
C SER A 25 -5.06 -10.28 6.03
N HIS A 26 -5.95 -10.04 7.00
CA HIS A 26 -7.35 -9.69 6.77
C HIS A 26 -7.56 -8.18 6.97
N LEU A 27 -8.45 -7.57 6.18
CA LEU A 27 -8.83 -6.17 6.35
C LEU A 27 -9.91 -6.06 7.43
N SER A 28 -9.69 -5.24 8.46
CA SER A 28 -10.73 -4.93 9.44
C SER A 28 -11.86 -4.13 8.78
N SER A 29 -13.11 -4.36 9.21
CA SER A 29 -14.26 -3.59 8.75
C SER A 29 -14.18 -2.14 9.26
N GLY A 30 -14.25 -1.16 8.36
CA GLY A 30 -14.30 0.27 8.70
C GLY A 30 -13.00 1.03 8.43
N VAL A 31 -12.47 0.93 7.20
CA VAL A 31 -11.31 1.68 6.76
C VAL A 31 -11.75 3.07 6.29
N GLU A 32 -11.37 4.11 7.04
CA GLU A 32 -11.53 5.50 6.59
C GLU A 32 -10.43 5.84 5.56
N PRO A 33 -10.73 6.62 4.51
CA PRO A 33 -9.72 7.04 3.54
C PRO A 33 -8.66 7.91 4.20
N ARG A 34 -7.40 7.59 3.91
CA ARG A 34 -6.22 8.28 4.43
C ARG A 34 -5.07 8.21 3.44
N GLU A 35 -4.30 9.29 3.30
CA GLU A 35 -3.16 9.37 2.37
C GLU A 35 -2.11 8.26 2.57
N ASP A 36 -1.83 7.87 3.82
CA ASP A 36 -0.80 6.86 4.18
C ASP A 36 -1.42 5.68 4.95
N LEU A 37 -2.13 4.80 4.25
CA LEU A 37 -2.91 3.73 4.88
C LEU A 37 -2.07 2.49 5.20
N LEU A 38 -1.24 2.04 4.25
CA LEU A 38 -0.28 0.95 4.41
C LEU A 38 1.01 1.25 3.67
N PHE A 39 2.13 0.95 4.29
CA PHE A 39 3.45 1.09 3.67
C PHE A 39 4.25 -0.21 3.80
N PHE A 40 4.84 -0.64 2.69
CA PHE A 40 5.64 -1.86 2.59
C PHE A 40 7.05 -1.49 2.16
N GLU A 41 8.03 -1.73 3.03
CA GLU A 41 9.44 -1.48 2.74
C GLU A 41 10.13 -2.80 2.40
N HIS A 42 10.77 -2.87 1.22
CA HIS A 42 11.52 -4.06 0.82
C HIS A 42 12.83 -4.13 1.61
N LYS A 43 13.08 -5.23 2.32
CA LYS A 43 14.20 -5.34 3.27
C LYS A 43 15.61 -5.31 2.64
N THR A 44 15.72 -5.65 1.36
CA THR A 44 17.01 -5.78 0.66
C THR A 44 17.15 -4.97 -0.64
N LYS A 45 16.06 -4.39 -1.15
CA LYS A 45 16.05 -3.60 -2.40
C LYS A 45 15.59 -2.19 -2.04
N PRO A 46 16.02 -1.14 -2.76
CA PRO A 46 15.58 0.23 -2.50
C PRO A 46 14.16 0.45 -3.08
N ILE A 47 13.20 -0.36 -2.67
CA ILE A 47 11.82 -0.34 -3.19
C ILE A 47 10.88 -0.25 -2.00
N SER A 48 9.94 0.69 -2.08
CA SER A 48 8.80 0.73 -1.18
C SER A 48 7.51 0.79 -1.96
N VAL A 49 6.47 0.17 -1.40
CA VAL A 49 5.10 0.23 -1.89
C VAL A 49 4.30 1.00 -0.86
N ASP A 50 3.64 2.05 -1.30
CA ASP A 50 2.75 2.86 -0.48
C ASP A 50 1.31 2.72 -0.97
N PHE A 51 0.38 2.69 -0.04
CA PHE A 51 -1.05 2.57 -0.33
C PHE A 51 -1.83 3.53 0.54
N GLY A 52 -2.65 4.36 -0.09
CA GLY A 52 -3.61 5.19 0.61
C GLY A 52 -4.61 5.87 -0.32
N PHE A 53 -5.23 6.93 0.16
CA PHE A 53 -6.30 7.65 -0.52
C PHE A 53 -5.88 9.09 -0.76
N TYR A 54 -5.88 9.49 -2.03
CA TYR A 54 -5.48 10.81 -2.46
C TYR A 54 -6.68 11.58 -2.97
N GLY A 55 -6.93 12.73 -2.36
CA GLY A 55 -8.09 13.58 -2.66
C GLY A 55 -8.56 14.29 -1.40
N ASN A 56 -9.87 14.45 -1.26
CA ASN A 56 -10.47 15.04 -0.09
C ASN A 56 -11.07 13.93 0.79
N GLU A 57 -10.37 13.61 1.88
CA GLU A 57 -10.77 12.58 2.85
C GLU A 57 -12.11 12.89 3.52
N THR A 58 -12.42 14.17 3.79
CA THR A 58 -13.67 14.59 4.46
C THR A 58 -14.90 14.42 3.56
N THR A 59 -14.75 14.70 2.27
CA THR A 59 -15.85 14.59 1.28
C THR A 59 -15.83 13.26 0.53
N PHE A 60 -14.89 12.38 0.85
CA PHE A 60 -14.65 11.09 0.18
C PHE A 60 -14.49 11.24 -1.34
N ASN A 61 -14.01 12.39 -1.80
CA ASN A 61 -13.80 12.69 -3.22
C ASN A 61 -12.32 12.53 -3.56
N GLY A 62 -11.96 11.37 -4.08
CA GLY A 62 -10.57 11.00 -4.36
C GLY A 62 -10.45 9.59 -4.87
N GLU A 63 -9.21 9.09 -4.89
CA GLU A 63 -8.88 7.77 -5.39
C GLU A 63 -8.00 7.04 -4.39
N TRP A 64 -8.17 5.73 -4.31
CA TRP A 64 -7.22 4.84 -3.68
C TRP A 64 -6.03 4.65 -4.61
N VAL A 65 -4.83 4.97 -4.14
CA VAL A 65 -3.61 4.97 -4.94
C VAL A 65 -2.60 4.01 -4.33
N VAL A 66 -1.96 3.22 -5.20
CA VAL A 66 -0.78 2.43 -4.86
C VAL A 66 0.41 3.05 -5.57
N TYR A 67 1.39 3.52 -4.79
CA TYR A 67 2.67 4.01 -5.27
C TYR A 67 3.74 2.93 -5.14
N VAL A 68 4.62 2.84 -6.13
CA VAL A 68 5.88 2.11 -6.02
C VAL A 68 7.00 3.11 -6.21
N ILE A 69 7.86 3.25 -5.22
CA ILE A 69 8.94 4.23 -5.23
C ILE A 69 10.30 3.53 -5.14
N ASN A 70 11.30 4.11 -5.80
CA ASN A 70 12.68 3.75 -5.60
C ASN A 70 13.29 4.65 -4.52
N THR A 71 13.56 4.10 -3.35
CA THR A 71 14.08 4.86 -2.20
C THR A 71 15.53 5.32 -2.39
N SER A 72 16.21 4.90 -3.47
CA SER A 72 17.53 5.42 -3.83
C SER A 72 17.49 6.76 -4.57
N PHE A 73 16.32 7.24 -4.99
CA PHE A 73 16.18 8.53 -5.67
C PHE A 73 16.13 9.68 -4.65
N GLU A 74 16.58 10.87 -5.06
CA GLU A 74 16.55 12.08 -4.24
C GLU A 74 15.10 12.52 -3.95
N GLU A 75 14.22 12.36 -4.95
CA GLU A 75 12.79 12.70 -4.86
C GLU A 75 11.90 11.52 -5.29
N PRO A 76 11.83 10.41 -4.51
CA PRO A 76 11.18 9.16 -4.93
C PRO A 76 9.72 9.29 -5.32
N TRP A 77 8.99 10.20 -4.67
CA TRP A 77 7.56 10.42 -4.87
C TRP A 77 7.26 11.26 -6.12
N SER A 78 8.21 12.08 -6.57
CA SER A 78 8.06 12.88 -7.79
C SER A 78 8.17 12.04 -9.06
N GLN A 79 8.87 10.90 -8.97
CA GLN A 79 9.13 9.98 -10.06
C GLN A 79 8.92 8.54 -9.59
N PRO A 80 7.67 8.16 -9.26
CA PRO A 80 7.39 6.81 -8.83
C PRO A 80 7.65 5.84 -10.00
N LEU A 81 8.11 4.63 -9.66
CA LEU A 81 8.26 3.54 -10.61
C LEU A 81 6.88 3.15 -11.18
N GLU A 82 5.86 3.13 -10.32
CA GLU A 82 4.48 2.86 -10.69
C GLU A 82 3.52 3.69 -9.82
N ARG A 83 2.40 4.10 -10.42
CA ARG A 83 1.27 4.71 -9.71
C ARG A 83 -0.01 4.13 -10.27
N MET A 84 -0.78 3.43 -9.44
CA MET A 84 -2.06 2.83 -9.82
C MET A 84 -3.17 3.44 -8.99
N ALA A 85 -4.09 4.14 -9.64
CA ALA A 85 -5.25 4.74 -9.00
C ALA A 85 -6.51 3.90 -9.23
N SER A 86 -7.40 3.86 -8.23
CA SER A 86 -8.71 3.23 -8.33
C SER A 86 -9.75 3.96 -7.47
N SER A 87 -10.95 4.13 -8.01
CA SER A 87 -12.12 4.58 -7.24
C SER A 87 -12.70 3.50 -6.32
N SER A 88 -12.28 2.24 -6.48
CA SER A 88 -12.76 1.11 -5.69
C SER A 88 -11.68 0.63 -4.72
N PHE A 89 -12.00 0.63 -3.42
CA PHE A 89 -11.11 0.10 -2.39
C PHE A 89 -10.71 -1.35 -2.67
N LEU A 90 -11.68 -2.22 -3.02
CA LEU A 90 -11.38 -3.62 -3.32
C LEU A 90 -10.40 -3.77 -4.49
N LYS A 91 -10.55 -2.92 -5.52
CA LYS A 91 -9.63 -2.94 -6.65
C LYS A 91 -8.24 -2.44 -6.28
N ALA A 92 -8.16 -1.45 -5.39
CA ALA A 92 -6.88 -0.98 -4.87
C ALA A 92 -6.17 -2.05 -4.03
N ILE A 93 -6.91 -2.83 -3.24
CA ILE A 93 -6.37 -3.99 -2.51
C ILE A 93 -5.82 -5.05 -3.47
N GLU A 94 -6.48 -5.33 -4.60
CA GLU A 94 -5.92 -6.19 -5.65
C GLU A 94 -4.61 -5.62 -6.21
N ASN A 95 -4.55 -4.31 -6.43
CA ASN A 95 -3.34 -3.64 -6.90
C ASN A 95 -2.19 -3.82 -5.89
N VAL A 96 -2.42 -3.58 -4.60
CA VAL A 96 -1.42 -3.82 -3.54
C VAL A 96 -0.90 -5.25 -3.58
N GLN A 97 -1.81 -6.24 -3.64
CA GLN A 97 -1.43 -7.65 -3.68
C GLN A 97 -0.55 -7.98 -4.89
N ASN A 98 -0.95 -7.50 -6.07
CA ASN A 98 -0.22 -7.75 -7.32
C ASN A 98 1.16 -7.07 -7.30
N THR A 99 1.25 -5.86 -6.75
CA THR A 99 2.50 -5.10 -6.65
C THR A 99 3.47 -5.76 -5.68
N VAL A 100 3.04 -6.09 -4.46
CA VAL A 100 3.89 -6.78 -3.48
C VAL A 100 4.39 -8.11 -4.06
N ALA A 101 3.54 -8.86 -4.76
CA ALA A 101 3.94 -10.10 -5.43
C ALA A 101 4.95 -9.87 -6.58
N LYS A 102 4.77 -8.82 -7.38
CA LYS A 102 5.66 -8.46 -8.50
C LYS A 102 7.09 -8.14 -8.05
N TYR A 103 7.25 -7.53 -6.89
CA TYR A 103 8.53 -7.02 -6.40
C TYR A 103 9.25 -7.92 -5.39
N THR A 104 8.62 -9.03 -4.99
CA THR A 104 9.22 -10.09 -4.19
C THR A 104 10.18 -10.89 -5.07
#